data_AF-A0A953HNF3-F1
#
_entry.id   AF-A0A953HNF3-F1
#
_cell.length_a   1.000
_cell.length_b   1.000
_cell.length_c   1.000
_cell.angle_alpha   90.00
_cell.angle_beta   90.00
_cell.angle_gamma   90.00
#
_symmetry.space_group_name_H-M   'P 1'
#
loop_
_entity.id
_entity.type
_entity.pdbx_description
1 polymer ?
#
loop_
_entity_poly.entity_id
_entity_poly.type
_entity_poly.pdbx_seq_one_letter_code
_entity_poly.pdbx_strand_id
1 'polypeptide(L)'
;MFRDEAKAPRAWLSGDGLAPASSRASVWATGVSAADAALLAEGRRAGDAWRFPASAADRLARLDPRETFLIEFHFRDGSVARASFEAGDFAAGRAFMAMGAL
;
A
#
# COMPACT_ATOMS: atom_id res chain seq x y z
N MET A 1 4.30 4.84 -0.68
CA MET A 1 4.39 6.19 -0.09
C MET A 1 3.11 6.53 0.65
N PHE A 2 3.21 7.20 1.80
CA PHE A 2 2.06 7.63 2.61
C PHE A 2 2.45 8.84 3.48
N ARG A 3 1.48 9.49 4.15
CA ARG A 3 1.75 10.61 5.07
C ARG A 3 2.65 10.15 6.23
N ASP A 4 3.70 10.90 6.50
CA ASP A 4 4.51 10.73 7.70
C ASP A 4 3.87 11.48 8.87
N GLU A 5 3.23 10.76 9.79
CA GLU A 5 2.56 11.32 10.96
C GLU A 5 3.47 12.21 11.81
N ALA A 6 4.78 11.91 11.86
CA ALA A 6 5.74 12.69 12.63
C ALA A 6 6.00 14.08 11.99
N LYS A 7 5.84 14.21 10.67
CA LYS A 7 6.04 15.47 9.93
C LYS A 7 4.74 16.23 9.72
N ALA A 8 3.63 15.52 9.59
CA ALA A 8 2.30 16.06 9.41
C ALA A 8 1.33 15.30 10.34
N PRO A 9 1.09 15.77 11.58
CA PRO A 9 0.28 15.04 12.54
C PRO A 9 -1.21 15.04 12.21
N ARG A 10 -1.68 16.01 11.41
CA ARG A 10 -3.07 16.07 10.94
C ARG A 10 -3.25 15.20 9.70
N ALA A 11 -4.42 14.56 9.59
CA ALA A 11 -4.83 13.81 8.40
C ALA A 11 -4.82 14.71 7.16
N TRP A 12 -4.43 14.13 6.03
CA TRP A 12 -4.43 14.80 4.73
C TRP A 12 -5.67 14.38 3.93
N LEU A 13 -6.72 15.19 4.00
CA LEU A 13 -8.05 14.85 3.48
C LEU A 13 -8.36 15.54 2.14
N SER A 14 -7.36 15.90 1.34
CA SER A 14 -7.54 16.65 0.09
C SER A 14 -8.09 15.80 -1.08
N GLY A 15 -8.97 14.83 -0.82
CA GLY A 15 -9.48 13.89 -1.83
C GLY A 15 -8.40 12.87 -2.25
N ASP A 16 -8.37 12.51 -3.54
CA ASP A 16 -7.49 11.46 -4.12
C ASP A 16 -5.97 11.79 -4.08
N GLY A 17 -5.59 12.86 -3.40
CA GLY A 17 -4.23 13.37 -3.37
C GLY A 17 -3.40 12.84 -2.20
N LEU A 18 -2.15 12.47 -2.50
CA LEU A 18 -1.15 12.23 -1.45
C LEU A 18 -0.82 13.53 -0.70
N ALA A 19 -0.45 13.41 0.58
CA ALA A 19 0.17 14.49 1.35
C ALA A 19 1.34 15.15 0.59
N PRO A 20 1.74 16.40 0.87
CA PRO A 20 2.86 17.04 0.18
C PRO A 20 4.15 16.21 0.28
N ALA A 21 5.00 16.26 -0.75
CA ALA A 21 6.18 15.39 -0.84
C ALA A 21 7.11 15.49 0.38
N SER A 22 7.27 16.68 0.96
CA SER A 22 8.04 16.93 2.18
C SER A 22 7.52 16.18 3.42
N SER A 23 6.23 15.85 3.43
CA SER A 23 5.52 15.19 4.52
C SER A 23 5.20 13.72 4.23
N ARG A 24 5.85 13.12 3.21
CA ARG A 24 5.69 11.70 2.88
C ARG A 24 6.76 10.85 3.54
N ALA A 25 6.41 9.59 3.78
CA ALA A 25 7.32 8.50 4.02
C ALA A 25 7.23 7.44 2.93
N SER A 26 8.35 6.78 2.70
CA SER A 26 8.48 5.63 1.79
C SER A 26 9.03 4.44 2.57
N VAL A 27 8.54 3.25 2.23
CA VAL A 27 9.05 1.98 2.74
C VAL A 27 9.26 1.08 1.52
N TRP A 28 10.43 0.50 1.40
CA TRP A 28 10.74 -0.46 0.35
C TRP A 28 10.18 -1.84 0.69
N ALA A 29 9.82 -2.60 -0.33
CA ALA A 29 9.55 -4.02 -0.18
C ALA A 29 10.81 -4.74 0.32
N THR A 30 10.63 -5.76 1.16
CA THR A 30 11.70 -6.65 1.65
C THR A 30 11.94 -7.83 0.74
N GLY A 31 11.04 -8.07 -0.22
CA GLY A 31 11.22 -9.10 -1.23
C GLY A 31 10.13 -9.07 -2.30
N VAL A 32 10.45 -9.69 -3.42
CA VAL A 32 9.54 -9.96 -4.53
C VAL A 32 9.68 -11.43 -4.92
N SER A 33 8.57 -12.09 -5.17
CA SER A 33 8.52 -13.48 -5.66
C SER A 33 7.43 -13.62 -6.73
N ALA A 34 7.42 -14.75 -7.44
CA ALA A 34 6.26 -15.08 -8.27
C ALA A 34 4.98 -15.10 -7.41
N ALA A 35 3.90 -14.55 -7.94
CA ALA A 35 2.58 -14.61 -7.31
C ALA A 35 2.01 -16.03 -7.40
N ASP A 36 1.25 -16.43 -6.39
CA ASP A 36 0.46 -17.66 -6.42
C ASP A 36 -0.60 -17.56 -7.53
N ALA A 37 -0.91 -18.69 -8.18
CA ALA A 37 -1.90 -18.74 -9.25
C ALA A 37 -3.28 -18.24 -8.81
N ALA A 38 -3.65 -18.44 -7.54
CA ALA A 38 -4.91 -17.96 -6.96
C ALA A 38 -4.98 -16.44 -6.80
N LEU A 39 -3.84 -15.73 -6.87
CA LEU A 39 -3.77 -14.27 -6.78
C LEU A 39 -3.72 -13.60 -8.17
N LEU A 40 -3.64 -14.38 -9.25
CA LEU A 40 -3.59 -13.84 -10.60
C LEU A 40 -4.97 -13.37 -11.04
N ALA A 41 -5.03 -12.19 -11.65
CA ALA A 41 -6.23 -11.73 -12.32
C ALA A 41 -6.60 -12.66 -13.49
N GLU A 42 -7.89 -12.71 -13.85
CA GLU A 42 -8.40 -13.58 -14.91
C GLU A 42 -7.61 -13.40 -16.22
N GLY A 43 -7.26 -14.53 -16.85
CA GLY A 43 -6.49 -14.57 -18.09
C GLY A 43 -5.00 -14.25 -17.95
N ARG A 44 -4.49 -13.94 -16.74
CA ARG A 44 -3.07 -13.69 -16.51
C ARG A 44 -2.33 -15.00 -16.22
N ARG A 45 -1.18 -15.19 -16.88
CA ARG A 45 -0.32 -16.38 -16.71
C ARG A 45 0.82 -16.20 -15.70
N ALA A 46 1.09 -14.96 -15.30
CA ALA A 46 2.16 -14.61 -14.37
C ALA A 46 1.86 -13.29 -13.68
N GLY A 47 2.48 -13.10 -12.51
CA GLY A 47 2.41 -11.90 -11.69
C GLY A 47 3.44 -11.96 -10.57
N ASP A 48 3.64 -10.84 -9.89
CA ASP A 48 4.60 -10.71 -8.79
C ASP A 48 3.87 -10.50 -7.45
N ALA A 49 4.32 -11.18 -6.41
CA ALA A 49 3.93 -10.94 -5.03
C ALA A 49 5.04 -10.14 -4.32
N TRP A 50 4.66 -8.99 -3.78
CA TRP A 50 5.57 -8.05 -3.11
C TRP A 50 5.35 -8.10 -1.61
N ARG A 51 6.43 -8.34 -0.84
CA ARG A 51 6.37 -8.37 0.62
C ARG A 51 6.93 -7.08 1.19
N PHE A 52 6.18 -6.44 2.08
CA PHE A 52 6.60 -5.26 2.81
C PHE A 52 6.90 -5.61 4.29
N PRO A 53 7.74 -4.83 4.99
CA PRO A 53 7.91 -4.99 6.43
C PRO A 53 6.59 -4.86 7.19
N ALA A 54 6.43 -5.61 8.29
CA ALA A 54 5.24 -5.50 9.16
C ALA A 54 5.02 -4.05 9.66
N SER A 55 6.12 -3.31 9.91
CA SER A 55 6.05 -1.90 10.32
C SER A 55 5.37 -0.99 9.28
N ALA A 56 5.33 -1.36 8.00
CA ALA A 56 4.56 -0.61 7.00
C ALA A 56 3.06 -0.76 7.27
N ALA A 57 2.60 -1.97 7.58
CA ALA A 57 1.20 -2.23 7.94
C ALA A 57 0.82 -1.46 9.21
N ASP A 58 1.67 -1.45 10.23
CA ASP A 58 1.41 -0.72 11.49
C ASP A 58 1.30 0.79 11.26
N ARG A 59 2.09 1.34 10.33
CA ARG A 59 2.04 2.76 9.97
C ARG A 59 0.78 3.10 9.18
N LEU A 60 0.42 2.29 8.19
CA LEU A 60 -0.82 2.46 7.45
C LEU A 60 -2.06 2.35 8.36
N ALA A 61 -1.97 1.55 9.43
CA ALA A 61 -3.03 1.41 10.44
C ALA A 61 -3.43 2.70 11.16
N ARG A 62 -2.49 3.65 11.26
CA ARG A 62 -2.65 4.87 12.06
C ARG A 62 -3.11 6.07 11.23
N LEU A 63 -3.17 5.92 9.92
CA LEU A 63 -3.73 6.95 9.04
C LEU A 63 -5.23 7.06 9.26
N ASP A 64 -5.79 8.24 9.00
CA ASP A 64 -7.25 8.38 8.91
C ASP A 64 -7.72 7.53 7.72
N PRO A 65 -8.83 6.76 7.86
CA PRO A 65 -9.31 5.87 6.81
C PRO A 65 -9.53 6.54 5.45
N ARG A 66 -9.76 7.85 5.41
CA ARG A 66 -9.99 8.63 4.18
C ARG A 66 -8.72 9.07 3.49
N GLU A 67 -7.54 8.79 4.05
CA GLU A 67 -6.27 9.18 3.45
C GLU A 67 -5.82 8.19 2.37
N THR A 68 -5.39 8.72 1.22
CA THR A 68 -4.80 7.93 0.16
C THR A 68 -3.33 7.59 0.45
N PHE A 69 -2.91 6.37 0.12
CA PHE A 69 -1.52 5.98 -0.02
C PHE A 69 -1.24 5.38 -1.40
N LEU A 70 0.04 5.31 -1.77
CA LEU A 70 0.47 4.85 -3.08
C LEU A 70 1.45 3.68 -2.95
N ILE A 71 1.29 2.66 -3.79
CA ILE A 71 2.32 1.65 -4.07
C ILE A 71 2.95 1.96 -5.42
N GLU A 72 4.28 2.03 -5.46
CA GLU A 72 5.06 2.22 -6.68
C GLU A 72 5.82 0.93 -6.99
N PHE A 73 5.60 0.38 -8.18
CA PHE A 73 6.28 -0.80 -8.69
C PHE A 73 7.37 -0.37 -9.66
N HIS A 74 8.62 -0.60 -9.29
CA HIS A 74 9.79 -0.24 -10.10
C HIS A 74 10.26 -1.47 -10.89
N PHE A 75 10.29 -1.35 -12.21
CA PHE A 75 10.70 -2.44 -13.10
C PHE A 75 12.13 -2.25 -13.61
N ARG A 76 12.72 -3.35 -14.10
CA ARG A 76 14.13 -3.37 -14.57
C ARG A 76 14.38 -2.46 -15.76
N ASP A 77 13.37 -2.22 -16.58
CA ASP A 77 13.42 -1.29 -17.73
C ASP A 77 13.36 0.19 -17.29
N GLY A 78 13.31 0.46 -15.98
CA GLY A 78 13.22 1.80 -15.42
C GLY A 78 11.80 2.36 -15.36
N SER A 79 10.80 1.62 -15.87
CA SER A 79 9.41 2.04 -15.77
C SER A 79 8.88 1.92 -14.34
N VAL A 80 7.90 2.76 -14.01
CA VAL A 80 7.23 2.77 -12.70
C VAL A 80 5.73 2.67 -12.90
N ALA A 81 5.11 1.61 -12.40
CA ALA A 81 3.65 1.54 -12.28
C ALA A 81 3.22 2.01 -10.89
N ARG A 82 2.03 2.62 -10.82
CA ARG A 82 1.48 3.21 -9.60
C ARG A 82 0.10 2.66 -9.33
N ALA A 83 -0.17 2.32 -8.08
CA ALA A 83 -1.50 1.96 -7.59
C ALA A 83 -1.83 2.77 -6.33
N SER A 84 -2.94 3.49 -6.36
CA SER A 84 -3.46 4.26 -5.23
C SER A 84 -4.50 3.45 -4.46
N PHE A 85 -4.52 3.62 -3.15
CA PHE A 85 -5.44 2.96 -2.22
C PHE A 85 -5.86 3.92 -1.11
N GLU A 86 -7.02 3.72 -0.51
CA GLU A 86 -7.38 4.40 0.74
C GLU A 86 -6.89 3.59 1.96
N ALA A 87 -6.52 4.28 3.03
CA ALA A 87 -6.15 3.62 4.29
C ALA A 87 -7.32 2.78 4.86
N GLY A 88 -8.56 3.18 4.58
CA GLY A 88 -9.78 2.44 4.92
C GLY A 88 -9.84 1.06 4.28
N ASP A 89 -9.48 0.94 2.99
CA ASP A 89 -9.43 -0.36 2.29
C ASP A 89 -8.45 -1.32 2.95
N PHE A 90 -7.30 -0.79 3.36
CA PHE A 90 -6.29 -1.57 4.07
C PHE A 90 -6.77 -2.03 5.44
N ALA A 91 -7.45 -1.15 6.19
CA ALA A 91 -8.05 -1.49 7.47
C ALA A 91 -9.13 -2.59 7.32
N ALA A 92 -9.98 -2.48 6.30
CA ALA A 92 -11.00 -3.49 5.98
C ALA A 92 -10.35 -4.84 5.61
N GLY A 93 -9.31 -4.83 4.77
CA GLY A 93 -8.56 -6.04 4.41
C GLY A 93 -7.94 -6.74 5.62
N ARG A 94 -7.37 -5.99 6.57
CA ARG A 94 -6.86 -6.60 7.82
C ARG A 94 -7.96 -7.17 8.69
N ALA A 95 -9.10 -6.49 8.81
CA ALA A 95 -10.24 -7.01 9.55
C ALA A 95 -10.73 -8.33 8.94
N PHE A 96 -10.85 -8.40 7.61
CA PHE A 96 -11.19 -9.63 6.88
C PHE A 96 -10.22 -10.77 7.19
N MET A 97 -8.91 -10.52 7.12
CA MET A 97 -7.90 -11.53 7.45
C MET A 97 -7.95 -11.98 8.91
N ALA A 98 -8.29 -11.09 9.84
CA ALA A 98 -8.38 -11.40 11.27
C ALA A 98 -9.62 -12.25 11.64
N MET A 99 -10.73 -12.10 10.89
CA MET A 99 -11.93 -12.92 11.09
C MET A 99 -11.74 -14.36 10.61
N GLY A 100 -10.77 -14.63 9.72
CA GLY A 100 -10.58 -15.92 9.07
C GLY A 100 -11.59 -16.17 7.95
N ALA A 101 -11.33 -17.19 7.13
CA ALA A 101 -12.37 -17.68 6.21
C ALA A 101 -13.49 -18.32 7.04
N LEU A 102 -14.74 -17.86 6.82
CA LEU A 102 -15.93 -18.52 7.36
C LEU A 102 -16.06 -19.94 6.81
#